data_AF-A0A7Y4SWY4-F1
#
_entry.id   AF-A0A7Y4SWY4-F1
#
_cell.length_a   1.000
_cell.length_b   1.000
_cell.length_c   1.000
_cell.angle_alpha   90.00
_cell.angle_beta   90.00
_cell.angle_gamma   90.00
#
_symmetry.space_group_name_H-M   'P 1'
#
loop_
_entity.id
_entity.type
_entity.pdbx_description
1 polymer ?
#
loop_
_entity_poly.entity_id
_entity_poly.type
_entity_poly.pdbx_seq_one_letter_code
_entity_poly.pdbx_strand_id
1 'polypeptide(L)'
;MREVLQLRPADARVVPWKNGRGTTSEYAVWPAGSSFERGDYDWRLSAARVEAEGPFSTFPGCERILTVTSGASSPIASRVIGPRARPAS
;
A
#
# COMPACT_ATOMS: atom_id res chain seq x y z
N MET A 1 -16.13 4.99 -22.95
CA MET A 1 -16.82 4.50 -21.74
C MET A 1 -15.75 4.31 -20.66
N ARG A 2 -15.96 4.80 -19.43
CA ARG A 2 -15.03 4.56 -18.33
C ARG A 2 -15.57 3.39 -17.51
N GLU A 3 -14.75 2.36 -17.32
CA GLU A 3 -15.09 1.25 -16.45
C GLU A 3 -14.77 1.62 -15.00
N VAL A 4 -15.66 1.28 -14.07
CA VAL A 4 -15.51 1.55 -12.64
C VAL A 4 -15.45 0.22 -11.92
N LEU A 5 -14.35 -0.01 -11.20
CA LEU A 5 -14.17 -1.18 -10.35
C LEU A 5 -14.45 -0.80 -8.89
N GLN A 6 -15.41 -1.49 -8.25
CA GLN A 6 -15.66 -1.36 -6.83
C GLN A 6 -14.83 -2.39 -6.06
N LEU A 7 -13.92 -1.93 -5.20
CA LEU A 7 -13.13 -2.78 -4.31
C LEU A 7 -13.79 -2.84 -2.94
N ARG A 8 -14.13 -4.05 -2.47
CA ARG A 8 -14.75 -4.24 -1.15
C ARG A 8 -13.72 -4.85 -0.19
N PRO A 9 -13.67 -4.41 1.07
CA PRO A 9 -12.71 -4.95 2.03
C PRO A 9 -12.81 -6.46 2.26
N ALA A 10 -14.02 -7.02 2.16
CA ALA A 10 -14.27 -8.44 2.30
C ALA A 10 -13.62 -9.31 1.19
N ASP A 11 -13.32 -8.72 0.04
CA ASP A 11 -12.70 -9.44 -1.09
C ASP A 11 -11.16 -9.33 -1.05
N ALA A 12 -10.59 -8.63 -0.07
CA ALA A 12 -9.16 -8.39 0.00
C ALA A 12 -8.39 -9.66 0.37
N ARG A 13 -7.22 -9.83 -0.26
CA ARG A 13 -6.28 -10.88 0.14
C ARG A 13 -5.55 -10.43 1.41
N VAL A 14 -5.78 -11.13 2.52
CA VAL A 14 -5.10 -10.85 3.79
C VAL A 14 -3.81 -11.66 3.89
N VAL A 15 -2.69 -10.96 4.06
CA VAL A 15 -1.34 -11.55 4.13
C VAL A 15 -0.69 -11.18 5.47
N PRO A 16 -0.43 -12.17 6.36
CA PRO A 16 0.37 -11.95 7.55
C PRO A 16 1.80 -11.55 7.21
N TRP A 17 2.36 -10.62 7.99
CA TRP A 17 3.76 -10.25 7.83
C TRP A 17 4.69 -11.35 8.32
N LYS A 18 5.84 -11.54 7.64
CA LYS A 18 6.84 -12.56 8.01
C LYS A 18 7.35 -12.42 9.45
N ASN A 19 7.37 -11.20 9.99
CA ASN A 19 7.81 -10.92 11.36
C ASN A 19 6.69 -11.15 12.41
N GLY A 20 5.47 -11.48 11.99
CA GLY A 20 4.32 -11.69 12.87
C GLY A 20 3.75 -10.43 13.53
N ARG A 21 4.19 -9.23 13.14
CA ARG A 21 3.83 -7.96 13.81
C ARG A 21 2.69 -7.19 13.12
N GLY A 22 1.92 -7.86 12.28
CA GLY A 22 0.85 -7.23 11.55
C GLY A 22 0.37 -8.04 10.35
N THR A 23 -0.57 -7.43 9.63
CA THR A 23 -1.16 -7.98 8.41
C THR A 23 -1.30 -6.89 7.35
N THR A 24 -1.30 -7.31 6.10
CA THR A 24 -1.69 -6.46 4.97
C THR A 24 -2.94 -7.02 4.32
N SER A 25 -3.98 -6.21 4.19
CA SER A 25 -5.12 -6.48 3.30
C SER A 25 -4.83 -5.86 1.94
N GLU A 26 -4.63 -6.68 0.92
CA GLU A 26 -4.37 -6.25 -0.45
C GLU A 26 -5.68 -6.10 -1.21
N TYR A 27 -5.97 -4.89 -1.69
CA TYR A 27 -7.21 -4.57 -2.40
C TYR A 27 -7.05 -4.68 -3.92
N ALA A 28 -5.93 -4.21 -4.45
CA ALA A 28 -5.66 -4.25 -5.88
C ALA A 28 -4.16 -4.19 -6.19
N VAL A 29 -3.78 -4.88 -7.26
CA VAL A 29 -2.48 -4.82 -7.92
C VAL A 29 -2.77 -4.64 -9.40
N TRP A 30 -2.05 -3.73 -10.06
CA TRP A 30 -2.25 -3.45 -11.48
C TRP A 30 -0.90 -3.40 -12.21
N PRO A 31 -0.81 -3.88 -13.46
CA PRO A 31 -1.89 -4.44 -14.31
C PRO A 31 -2.46 -5.78 -13.83
N ALA A 32 -3.59 -6.18 -14.41
CA ALA A 32 -4.19 -7.48 -14.13
C ALA A 32 -3.19 -8.60 -14.48
N GLY A 33 -3.02 -9.56 -13.57
CA GLY A 33 -2.03 -10.63 -13.70
C GLY A 33 -0.71 -10.36 -12.99
N SER A 34 -0.40 -9.10 -12.64
CA SER A 34 0.76 -8.74 -11.82
C SER A 34 0.64 -9.20 -10.36
N SER A 35 1.75 -9.27 -9.65
CA SER A 35 1.78 -9.58 -8.21
C SER A 35 2.82 -8.77 -7.45
N PHE A 36 2.52 -8.51 -6.18
CA PHE A 36 3.43 -7.81 -5.30
C PHE A 36 4.74 -8.59 -5.07
N GLU A 37 4.65 -9.92 -4.96
CA GLU A 37 5.79 -10.81 -4.73
C GLU A 37 6.78 -10.83 -5.90
N ARG A 38 6.27 -10.72 -7.14
CA ARG A 38 7.12 -10.63 -8.33
C ARG A 38 7.64 -9.23 -8.59
N GLY A 39 6.98 -8.20 -8.05
CA GLY A 39 7.38 -6.81 -8.25
C GLY A 39 7.06 -6.29 -9.65
N ASP A 40 6.18 -6.96 -10.40
CA ASP A 40 5.81 -6.65 -11.78
C ASP A 40 4.54 -5.79 -11.87
N TYR A 41 4.43 -4.78 -11.01
CA TYR A 41 3.25 -3.91 -10.90
C TYR A 41 3.60 -2.43 -11.01
N ASP A 42 2.68 -1.64 -11.53
CA ASP A 42 2.82 -0.18 -11.62
C ASP A 42 2.28 0.49 -10.35
N TRP A 43 1.18 -0.04 -9.80
CA TRP A 43 0.65 0.41 -8.51
C TRP A 43 -0.02 -0.72 -7.72
N ARG A 44 -0.04 -0.53 -6.41
CA ARG A 44 -0.66 -1.44 -5.44
C ARG A 44 -1.41 -0.64 -4.40
N LEU A 45 -2.65 -1.05 -4.12
CA LEU A 45 -3.48 -0.48 -3.06
C LEU A 45 -3.69 -1.53 -1.95
N SER A 46 -3.39 -1.14 -0.72
CA SER A 46 -3.52 -2.03 0.44
C SER A 46 -3.79 -1.26 1.73
N ALA A 47 -4.30 -1.95 2.74
CA ALA A 47 -4.36 -1.49 4.12
C ALA A 47 -3.45 -2.34 5.00
N ALA A 48 -2.78 -1.70 5.97
CA ALA A 48 -1.92 -2.37 6.93
C ALA A 48 -2.53 -2.30 8.33
N ARG A 49 -2.58 -3.44 9.03
CA ARG A 49 -2.79 -3.48 10.48
C ARG A 49 -1.44 -3.72 11.14
N VAL A 50 -0.98 -2.74 11.91
CA VAL A 50 0.28 -2.81 12.65
C VAL A 50 -0.04 -3.19 14.10
N GLU A 51 0.50 -4.31 14.57
CA GLU A 51 0.21 -4.82 15.91
C GLU A 51 1.36 -4.59 16.90
N ALA A 52 2.59 -4.45 16.38
CA ALA A 52 3.75 -4.09 17.17
C ALA A 52 4.71 -3.20 16.37
N GLU A 53 5.44 -2.34 17.08
CA GLU A 53 6.42 -1.47 16.46
C GLU A 53 7.55 -2.26 15.78
N GLY A 54 8.10 -1.68 14.71
CA GLY A 54 9.19 -2.26 13.96
C GLY A 54 9.42 -1.54 12.64
N PRO A 55 10.55 -1.81 11.98
CA PRO A 55 10.85 -1.21 10.68
C PRO A 55 9.89 -1.73 9.62
N PHE A 56 9.46 -0.83 8.73
CA PHE A 56 8.80 -1.23 7.49
C PHE A 56 9.82 -1.79 6.49
N SER A 57 9.39 -2.74 5.67
CA SER A 57 10.18 -3.17 4.50
C SER A 57 10.43 -2.00 3.55
N THR A 58 11.61 -1.99 2.94
CA THR A 58 11.98 -1.09 1.85
C THR A 58 11.55 -1.68 0.51
N PHE A 59 11.12 -0.82 -0.41
CA PHE A 59 10.73 -1.20 -1.77
C PHE A 59 11.46 -0.27 -2.75
N PRO A 60 12.68 -0.62 -3.18
CA PRO A 60 13.45 0.19 -4.12
C PRO A 60 12.65 0.43 -5.40
N GLY A 61 12.70 1.65 -5.93
CA GLY A 61 11.97 2.03 -7.15
C GLY A 61 10.47 2.29 -6.96
N CYS A 62 9.92 2.01 -5.78
CA CYS A 62 8.51 2.30 -5.48
C CYS A 62 8.38 3.56 -4.63
N GLU A 63 7.52 4.49 -5.06
CA GLU A 63 7.04 5.56 -4.21
C GLU A 63 5.93 5.05 -3.30
N ARG A 64 5.96 5.42 -2.02
CA ARG A 64 4.98 4.95 -1.03
C ARG A 64 4.34 6.11 -0.29
N ILE A 65 3.02 6.19 -0.40
CA ILE A 65 2.17 7.11 0.36
C ILE A 65 1.43 6.28 1.40
N LEU A 66 1.54 6.68 2.66
CA LEU A 66 0.85 6.04 3.79
C LEU A 66 -0.04 7.05 4.48
N THR A 67 -1.18 6.60 4.96
CA THR A 67 -2.10 7.43 5.76
C THR A 67 -2.64 6.58 6.89
N VAL A 68 -2.59 7.11 8.11
CA VAL A 68 -3.20 6.48 9.28
C VAL A 68 -4.71 6.68 9.19
N THR A 69 -5.45 5.57 9.15
CA THR A 69 -6.93 5.60 9.07
C THR A 69 -7.61 5.30 10.40
N SER A 70 -6.90 4.70 11.36
CA SER A 70 -7.40 4.44 12.73
C SER A 70 -6.25 4.20 13.71
N GLY A 71 -6.51 4.39 15.01
CA GLY A 71 -5.55 4.22 16.10
C GLY A 71 -4.89 5.52 16.58
N ALA A 72 -4.32 5.50 17.78
CA ALA A 72 -3.48 6.59 18.28
C ALA A 72 -2.14 6.55 17.53
N SER A 73 -1.71 7.70 17.00
CA SER A 73 -0.53 7.75 16.13
C SER A 73 0.76 7.55 16.93
N SER A 74 1.42 6.39 16.81
CA SER A 74 2.88 6.39 16.89
C SER A 74 3.40 7.19 15.68
N PRO A 75 4.47 7.99 15.83
CA PRO A 75 4.99 8.79 14.72
C PRO A 75 5.46 7.86 13.60
N ILE A 76 4.68 7.79 12.52
CA ILE A 76 5.13 7.17 11.27
C ILE A 76 6.01 8.23 10.60
N ALA A 77 7.31 7.95 10.47
CA ALA A 77 8.17 8.72 9.60
C ALA A 77 7.81 8.40 8.12
N SER A 78 6.66 8.90 7.67
CA SER A 78 6.24 8.84 6.27
C SER A 78 6.56 10.18 5.62
N ARG A 79 7.41 10.18 4.59
CA ARG A 79 7.52 11.34 3.70
C ARG A 79 6.23 11.41 2.88
N VAL A 80 5.33 12.32 3.25
CA VAL A 80 4.18 12.68 2.42
C VAL A 80 4.70 13.55 1.28
N ILE A 81 4.73 13.03 0.07
CA ILE A 81 4.98 13.83 -1.14
C ILE A 81 3.61 14.06 -1.79
N GLY A 82 3.18 15.33 -1.84
CA GLY A 82 1.98 15.74 -2.57
C GLY A 82 2.14 15.56 -4.08
N PRO A 83 1.07 15.72 -4.89
CA PRO A 83 1.13 15.49 -6.33
C PRO A 83 2.26 16.29 -6.95
N ARG A 84 3.18 15.59 -7.63
CA ARG A 84 4.28 16.20 -8.38
C ARG A 84 3.66 17.15 -9.40
N ALA A 85 3.81 18.46 -9.18
CA ALA A 85 3.48 19.46 -10.17
C ALA A 85 4.21 19.07 -11.47
N ARG A 86 3.44 18.90 -12.55
CA ARG A 86 4.00 18.69 -13.89
C ARG A 86 4.93 19.87 -14.17
N PRO A 87 6.19 19.68 -14.61
CA PRO A 87 6.93 20.81 -15.16
C PRO A 87 6.12 21.36 -16.33
N ALA A 88 5.88 22.68 -16.31
CA ALA A 88 5.38 23.39 -17.47
C ALA A 88 6.36 23.16 -18.62
N SER A 89 5.80 22.95 -19.81
CA SER A 89 6.52 22.77 -21.07
C SER A 89 7.47 23.92 -21.37
#